data_AF-A0A3E0TLP5-F1
#
_entry.id   AF-A0A3E0TLP5-F1
#
_cell.length_a   1.000
_cell.length_b   1.000
_cell.length_c   1.000
_cell.angle_alpha   90.00
_cell.angle_beta   90.00
_cell.angle_gamma   90.00
#
_symmetry.space_group_name_H-M   'P 1'
#
loop_
_entity.id
_entity.type
_entity.pdbx_description
1 polymer ?
#
loop_
_entity_poly.entity_id
_entity_poly.type
_entity_poly.pdbx_seq_one_letter_code
_entity_poly.pdbx_strand_id
1 'polypeptide(L)'
;MTTQEVNLVADIGGTNIRIGITNAKLQIEHLMVLECRQYQSLCEALRFYIERFNLNSYRINACLAIACPTDNDIVSMTNLPWSFSQQVLAAQLKLNQLIVINDYTAIAHAVPALSDSQKYQVGSGQVVENSPIAICGPGTGLGTASISPNGCGQWLTINGEGGHVDYAPTDEVELAIFHFLTNTN
;
A
#
# COMPACT_ATOMS: atom_id res chain seq x y z
N MET A 1 26.79 20.61 9.38
CA MET A 1 25.38 20.66 9.81
C MET A 1 24.75 19.35 9.39
N THR A 2 24.26 18.55 10.32
CA THR A 2 23.55 17.29 10.02
C THR A 2 22.22 17.65 9.35
N THR A 3 22.07 17.35 8.06
CA THR A 3 20.79 17.49 7.36
C THR A 3 19.76 16.62 8.09
N GLN A 4 18.66 17.21 8.54
CA GLN A 4 17.59 16.46 9.19
C GLN A 4 16.93 15.54 8.16
N GLU A 5 16.73 14.28 8.54
CA GLU A 5 16.10 13.26 7.67
C GLU A 5 14.64 13.08 8.05
N VAL A 6 13.77 12.90 7.05
CA VAL A 6 12.34 12.65 7.25
C VAL A 6 11.88 11.54 6.32
N ASN A 7 11.00 10.69 6.82
CA ASN A 7 10.40 9.60 6.04
C ASN A 7 8.96 9.99 5.72
N LEU A 8 8.71 10.38 4.48
CA LEU A 8 7.38 10.60 3.95
C LEU A 8 6.75 9.25 3.61
N VAL A 9 5.52 9.03 4.05
CA VAL A 9 4.72 7.87 3.64
C VAL A 9 3.43 8.36 3.00
N ALA A 10 3.00 7.67 1.95
CA ALA A 10 1.74 7.99 1.30
C ALA A 10 0.95 6.73 0.93
N ASP A 11 -0.36 6.80 1.12
CA ASP A 11 -1.35 5.85 0.61
C ASP A 11 -2.12 6.54 -0.53
N ILE A 12 -1.96 6.02 -1.74
CA ILE A 12 -2.43 6.63 -2.98
C ILE A 12 -3.56 5.77 -3.57
N GLY A 13 -4.80 6.19 -3.32
CA GLY A 13 -5.99 5.59 -3.90
C GLY A 13 -6.46 6.30 -5.18
N GLY A 14 -7.56 5.83 -5.75
CA GLY A 14 -8.17 6.40 -6.97
C GLY A 14 -8.87 7.76 -6.77
N THR A 15 -9.22 8.12 -5.54
CA THR A 15 -9.97 9.37 -5.26
C THR A 15 -9.22 10.30 -4.32
N ASN A 16 -8.52 9.73 -3.35
CA ASN A 16 -7.82 10.46 -2.31
C ASN A 16 -6.41 9.93 -2.14
N ILE A 17 -5.52 10.82 -1.71
CA ILE A 17 -4.16 10.52 -1.26
C ILE A 17 -4.07 10.86 0.21
N ARG A 18 -3.50 9.98 1.02
CA ARG A 18 -3.15 10.25 2.42
C ARG A 18 -1.65 10.34 2.52
N ILE A 19 -1.13 11.46 2.98
CA ILE A 19 0.31 11.70 3.09
C ILE A 19 0.63 12.06 4.53
N GLY A 20 1.65 11.44 5.09
CA GLY A 20 2.16 11.72 6.43
C GLY A 20 3.68 11.66 6.45
N ILE A 21 4.26 12.08 7.57
CA ILE A 21 5.66 11.81 7.88
C ILE A 21 5.74 10.85 9.06
N THR A 22 6.71 9.95 9.03
CA THR A 22 6.93 8.98 10.09
C THR A 22 8.31 9.13 10.70
N ASN A 23 8.38 8.91 12.01
CA ASN A 23 9.62 8.90 12.76
C ASN A 23 10.10 7.45 12.98
N ALA A 24 11.24 7.27 13.67
CA ALA A 24 11.80 5.94 13.93
C ALA A 24 10.89 5.01 14.79
N LYS A 25 9.84 5.55 15.41
CA LYS A 25 8.84 4.80 16.18
C LYS A 25 7.60 4.43 15.35
N LEU A 26 7.63 4.63 14.03
CA LEU A 26 6.52 4.38 13.10
C LEU A 26 5.25 5.20 13.41
N GLN A 27 5.38 6.29 14.16
CA GLN A 27 4.27 7.19 14.45
C GLN A 27 4.08 8.15 13.28
N ILE A 28 2.85 8.20 12.77
CA ILE A 28 2.48 9.13 11.69
C ILE A 28 2.16 10.50 12.27
N GLU A 29 2.86 11.51 11.78
CA GLU A 29 2.68 12.92 12.09
C GLU A 29 2.28 13.67 10.80
N HIS A 30 1.67 14.86 10.98
CA HIS A 30 1.30 15.74 9.87
C HIS A 30 0.47 15.07 8.76
N LEU A 31 -0.43 14.15 9.15
CA LEU A 31 -1.32 13.48 8.22
C LEU A 31 -2.21 14.49 7.49
N MET A 32 -2.20 14.42 6.17
CA MET A 32 -3.02 15.22 5.27
C MET A 32 -3.71 14.32 4.26
N VAL A 33 -4.99 14.58 4.03
CA VAL A 33 -5.77 13.93 2.98
C VAL A 33 -5.98 14.93 1.85
N LEU A 34 -5.58 14.55 0.64
CA LEU A 34 -5.70 15.34 -0.58
C LEU A 34 -6.68 14.66 -1.54
N GLU A 35 -7.53 15.44 -2.20
CA GLU A 35 -8.40 14.92 -3.26
C GLU A 35 -7.62 14.87 -4.58
N CYS A 36 -7.50 13.70 -5.22
CA CYS A 36 -6.68 13.54 -6.41
C CYS A 36 -7.11 14.49 -7.55
N ARG A 37 -8.42 14.76 -7.68
CA ARG A 37 -8.98 15.67 -8.70
C ARG A 37 -8.50 17.12 -8.62
N GLN A 38 -7.92 17.54 -7.49
CA GLN A 38 -7.40 18.90 -7.31
C GLN A 38 -5.99 19.08 -7.89
N TYR A 39 -5.38 17.99 -8.35
CA TYR A 39 -4.00 17.98 -8.85
C TYR A 39 -3.94 17.38 -10.26
N GLN A 40 -3.03 17.88 -11.08
CA GLN A 40 -2.80 17.37 -12.44
C GLN A 40 -1.90 16.13 -12.43
N SER A 41 -1.11 15.92 -11.37
CA SER A 41 -0.22 14.78 -11.24
C SER A 41 0.10 14.45 -9.78
N LEU A 42 0.58 13.22 -9.54
CA LEU A 42 1.11 12.81 -8.24
C LEU A 42 2.28 13.71 -7.78
N CYS A 43 3.14 14.11 -8.72
CA CYS A 43 4.27 15.00 -8.44
C CYS A 43 3.81 16.36 -7.88
N GLU A 44 2.70 16.90 -8.40
CA GLU A 44 2.11 18.14 -7.90
C GLU A 44 1.56 17.99 -6.48
N ALA A 45 0.82 16.91 -6.22
CA ALA A 45 0.26 16.63 -4.89
C ALA A 45 1.36 16.44 -3.82
N LEU A 46 2.40 15.68 -4.14
CA LEU A 46 3.54 15.47 -3.23
C LEU A 46 4.34 16.77 -3.02
N ARG A 47 4.58 17.56 -4.07
CA ARG A 47 5.25 18.87 -3.95
C ARG A 47 4.46 19.81 -3.04
N PHE A 48 3.15 19.88 -3.23
CA PHE A 48 2.27 20.68 -2.38
C PHE A 48 2.42 20.29 -0.90
N TYR A 49 2.41 18.99 -0.58
CA TYR A 49 2.61 18.52 0.79
C TYR A 49 3.99 18.91 1.35
N ILE A 50 5.06 18.69 0.58
CA ILE A 50 6.44 19.03 0.97
C ILE A 50 6.58 20.53 1.28
N GLU A 51 6.01 21.39 0.44
CA GLU A 51 6.04 22.85 0.63
C GLU A 51 5.19 23.27 1.84
N ARG A 52 3.98 22.69 1.98
CA ARG A 52 3.03 22.99 3.06
C ARG A 52 3.59 22.77 4.47
N PHE A 53 4.50 21.79 4.61
CA PHE A 53 5.16 21.46 5.87
C PHE A 53 6.65 21.88 5.91
N ASN A 54 7.10 22.71 4.97
CA ASN A 54 8.47 23.25 4.90
C ASN A 54 9.58 22.17 4.88
N LEU A 55 9.31 21.04 4.21
CA LEU A 55 10.21 19.88 4.20
C LEU A 55 11.36 20.02 3.19
N ASN A 56 11.40 21.09 2.37
CA ASN A 56 12.42 21.31 1.34
C ASN A 56 13.87 21.39 1.87
N SER A 57 14.06 21.65 3.17
CA SER A 57 15.37 21.68 3.82
C SER A 57 15.82 20.33 4.39
N TYR A 58 14.94 19.33 4.36
CA TYR A 58 15.18 17.99 4.88
C TYR A 58 15.71 17.06 3.79
N ARG A 59 16.41 16.02 4.21
CA ARG A 59 16.66 14.84 3.39
C ARG A 59 15.44 13.94 3.44
N ILE A 60 14.67 13.88 2.35
CA ILE A 60 13.39 13.17 2.32
C ILE A 60 13.58 11.77 1.74
N ASN A 61 13.29 10.74 2.52
CA ASN A 61 13.00 9.40 2.00
C ASN A 61 11.48 9.28 1.83
N ALA A 62 11.01 8.61 0.79
CA ALA A 62 9.59 8.41 0.55
C ALA A 62 9.25 6.93 0.32
N CYS A 63 8.16 6.47 0.93
CA CYS A 63 7.51 5.21 0.60
C CYS A 63 6.07 5.48 0.16
N LEU A 64 5.72 5.10 -1.06
CA LEU A 64 4.40 5.32 -1.66
C LEU A 64 3.71 3.98 -1.86
N ALA A 65 2.56 3.78 -1.22
CA ALA A 65 1.68 2.64 -1.42
C ALA A 65 0.63 2.99 -2.49
N ILE A 66 0.52 2.17 -3.54
CA ILE A 66 -0.32 2.45 -4.71
C ILE A 66 -1.15 1.22 -5.06
N ALA A 67 -2.44 1.44 -5.34
CA ALA A 67 -3.37 0.39 -5.75
C ALA A 67 -3.19 -0.04 -7.24
N CYS A 68 -1.97 -0.41 -7.63
CA CYS A 68 -1.64 -1.04 -8.91
C CYS A 68 -0.29 -1.78 -8.83
N PRO A 69 0.11 -2.54 -9.87
CA PRO A 69 1.44 -3.13 -9.93
C PRO A 69 2.56 -2.07 -9.99
N THR A 70 3.66 -2.31 -9.27
CA THR A 70 4.76 -1.34 -9.09
C THR A 70 6.14 -1.89 -9.46
N ASP A 71 6.19 -3.03 -10.16
CA ASP A 71 7.43 -3.76 -10.48
C ASP A 71 8.34 -3.04 -11.49
N ASN A 72 7.77 -2.11 -12.26
CA ASN A 72 8.47 -1.35 -13.29
C ASN A 72 8.62 0.12 -12.90
N ASP A 73 9.59 0.81 -13.51
CA ASP A 73 9.80 2.24 -13.29
C ASP A 73 8.56 3.07 -13.65
N ILE A 74 7.83 2.68 -14.70
CA ILE A 74 6.57 3.32 -15.06
C ILE A 74 5.44 2.71 -14.26
N VAL A 75 4.80 3.54 -13.43
CA VAL A 75 3.59 3.20 -12.70
C VAL A 75 2.42 3.92 -13.35
N SER A 76 1.40 3.14 -13.73
CA SER A 76 0.16 3.66 -14.30
C SER A 76 -1.00 3.30 -13.37
N MET A 77 -1.74 4.30 -12.93
CA MET A 77 -2.86 4.09 -12.01
C MET A 77 -4.10 3.64 -12.78
N THR A 78 -4.82 2.62 -12.27
CA THR A 78 -6.01 2.09 -12.94
C THR A 78 -7.22 3.03 -12.85
N ASN A 79 -7.37 3.71 -11.70
CA ASN A 79 -8.53 4.55 -11.38
C ASN A 79 -8.27 6.06 -11.45
N LEU A 80 -7.06 6.45 -11.86
CA LEU A 80 -6.63 7.85 -12.05
C LEU A 80 -5.82 7.95 -13.33
N PRO A 81 -5.98 9.01 -14.15
CA PRO A 81 -5.23 9.16 -15.40
C PRO A 81 -3.75 9.54 -15.17
N TRP A 82 -3.19 9.23 -14.00
CA TRP A 82 -1.81 9.50 -13.66
C TRP A 82 -0.92 8.33 -14.06
N SER A 83 0.15 8.66 -14.77
CA SER A 83 1.26 7.76 -15.04
C SER A 83 2.55 8.52 -14.76
N PHE A 84 3.50 7.85 -14.11
CA PHE A 84 4.77 8.48 -13.76
C PHE A 84 5.91 7.46 -13.74
N SER A 85 7.11 7.97 -14.03
CA SER A 85 8.37 7.26 -13.77
C SER A 85 8.77 7.48 -12.32
N GLN A 86 9.10 6.40 -11.60
CA GLN A 86 9.61 6.46 -10.23
C GLN A 86 10.91 7.27 -10.18
N GLN A 87 11.84 7.03 -11.12
CA GLN A 87 13.10 7.77 -11.22
C GLN A 87 12.89 9.27 -11.45
N VAL A 88 12.01 9.64 -12.40
CA VAL A 88 11.71 11.05 -12.69
C VAL A 88 11.04 11.73 -11.49
N LEU A 89 10.11 11.05 -10.83
CA LEU A 89 9.42 11.57 -9.65
C LEU A 89 10.42 11.85 -8.52
N ALA A 90 11.32 10.92 -8.24
CA ALA A 90 12.36 11.08 -7.22
C ALA A 90 13.27 12.28 -7.53
N ALA A 91 13.70 12.43 -8.79
CA ALA A 91 14.53 13.56 -9.21
C ALA A 91 13.80 14.90 -9.11
N GLN A 92 12.55 14.99 -9.57
CA GLN A 92 11.76 16.22 -9.56
C GLN A 92 11.43 16.72 -8.15
N LEU A 93 11.26 15.79 -7.20
CA LEU A 93 10.98 16.10 -5.80
C LEU A 93 12.24 16.14 -4.93
N LYS A 94 13.43 15.92 -5.52
CA LYS A 94 14.73 15.87 -4.83
C LYS A 94 14.73 14.87 -3.66
N LEU A 95 14.07 13.73 -3.84
CA LEU A 95 14.02 12.67 -2.84
C LEU A 95 15.39 11.99 -2.74
N ASN A 96 15.81 11.71 -1.51
CA ASN A 96 17.00 10.90 -1.27
C ASN A 96 16.78 9.44 -1.66
N GLN A 97 15.58 8.92 -1.36
CA GLN A 97 15.17 7.58 -1.69
C GLN A 97 13.67 7.58 -1.96
N LEU A 98 13.25 6.81 -2.97
CA LEU A 98 11.85 6.54 -3.27
C LEU A 98 11.66 5.04 -3.36
N ILE A 99 10.72 4.52 -2.58
CA ILE A 99 10.20 3.16 -2.68
C ILE A 99 8.74 3.27 -3.07
N VAL A 100 8.34 2.62 -4.16
CA VAL A 100 6.94 2.50 -4.54
C VAL A 100 6.54 1.04 -4.42
N ILE A 101 5.48 0.78 -3.67
CA ILE A 101 4.96 -0.56 -3.39
C ILE A 101 3.48 -0.61 -3.69
N ASN A 102 2.98 -1.81 -3.96
CA ASN A 102 1.56 -2.07 -3.98
C ASN A 102 0.91 -1.81 -2.61
N ASP A 103 -0.36 -1.43 -2.58
CA ASP A 103 -1.14 -1.16 -1.38
C ASP A 103 -1.28 -2.37 -0.45
N TYR A 104 -1.49 -3.57 -0.97
CA TYR A 104 -1.51 -4.80 -0.18
C TYR A 104 -0.12 -5.19 0.34
N THR A 105 0.94 -4.88 -0.38
CA THR A 105 2.32 -4.98 0.14
C THR A 105 2.50 -4.07 1.35
N ALA A 106 1.96 -2.84 1.32
CA ALA A 106 2.02 -1.92 2.44
C ALA A 106 1.21 -2.43 3.66
N ILE A 107 0.00 -2.95 3.43
CA ILE A 107 -0.80 -3.61 4.48
C ILE A 107 -0.02 -4.76 5.10
N ALA A 108 0.65 -5.59 4.27
CA ALA A 108 1.44 -6.71 4.73
C ALA A 108 2.61 -6.30 5.63
N HIS A 109 3.27 -5.18 5.34
CA HIS A 109 4.28 -4.61 6.25
C HIS A 109 3.68 -4.09 7.56
N ALA A 110 2.42 -3.65 7.58
CA ALA A 110 1.77 -3.10 8.76
C ALA A 110 1.23 -4.20 9.71
N VAL A 111 0.79 -5.33 9.19
CA VAL A 111 0.12 -6.40 9.96
C VAL A 111 0.91 -6.86 11.19
N PRO A 112 2.23 -7.14 11.13
CA PRO A 112 3.01 -7.53 12.30
C PRO A 112 3.11 -6.45 13.39
N ALA A 113 2.90 -5.19 13.05
CA ALA A 113 2.96 -4.07 13.99
C ALA A 113 1.62 -3.79 14.68
N LEU A 114 0.53 -4.46 14.28
CA LEU A 114 -0.80 -4.25 14.87
C LEU A 114 -0.89 -4.91 16.25
N SER A 115 -1.25 -4.09 17.24
CA SER A 115 -1.59 -4.55 18.58
C SER A 115 -2.95 -5.24 18.63
N ASP A 116 -3.19 -6.01 19.69
CA ASP A 116 -4.44 -6.76 19.84
C ASP A 116 -5.68 -5.87 19.97
N SER A 117 -5.52 -4.61 20.39
CA SER A 117 -6.62 -3.63 20.40
C SER A 117 -6.97 -3.08 19.01
N GLN A 118 -6.10 -3.30 18.02
CA GLN A 118 -6.31 -2.90 16.62
C GLN A 118 -6.82 -4.06 15.75
N LYS A 119 -7.07 -5.22 16.36
CA LYS A 119 -7.53 -6.44 15.68
C LYS A 119 -8.80 -6.95 16.33
N TYR A 120 -9.60 -7.67 15.56
CA TYR A 120 -10.76 -8.40 16.05
C TYR A 120 -10.70 -9.84 15.55
N GLN A 121 -10.82 -10.80 16.46
CA GLN A 121 -10.78 -12.22 16.10
C GLN A 121 -12.13 -12.65 15.51
N VAL A 122 -12.09 -13.16 14.29
CA VAL A 122 -13.23 -13.85 13.65
C VAL A 122 -12.93 -15.34 13.64
N GLY A 123 -13.88 -16.16 14.09
CA GLY A 123 -13.70 -17.61 14.23
C GLY A 123 -13.00 -18.02 15.53
N SER A 124 -12.52 -19.26 15.56
CA SER A 124 -11.79 -19.83 16.70
C SER A 124 -10.35 -20.14 16.31
N GLY A 125 -9.46 -20.30 17.29
CA GLY A 125 -8.05 -20.59 17.06
C GLY A 125 -7.14 -19.74 17.95
N GLN A 126 -5.86 -20.09 17.95
CA GLN A 126 -4.80 -19.37 18.65
C GLN A 126 -3.73 -19.00 17.65
N VAL A 127 -3.13 -17.81 17.83
CA VAL A 127 -2.03 -17.36 16.98
C VAL A 127 -0.83 -18.28 17.18
N VAL A 128 -0.26 -18.77 16.08
CA VAL A 128 1.05 -19.42 16.11
C VAL A 128 2.09 -18.36 15.78
N GLU A 129 2.93 -18.01 16.76
CA GLU A 129 3.98 -17.02 16.58
C GLU A 129 4.95 -17.44 15.46
N ASN A 130 5.53 -16.44 14.78
CA ASN A 130 6.53 -16.65 13.73
C ASN A 130 6.09 -17.69 12.68
N SER A 131 4.85 -17.59 12.22
CA SER A 131 4.30 -18.41 11.15
C SER A 131 3.85 -17.52 9.98
N PRO A 132 3.77 -18.06 8.75
CA PRO A 132 3.27 -17.30 7.61
C PRO A 132 1.86 -16.74 7.87
N ILE A 133 1.62 -15.51 7.42
CA ILE A 133 0.32 -14.84 7.52
C ILE A 133 -0.17 -14.54 6.11
N ALA A 134 -1.38 -15.02 5.80
CA ALA A 134 -2.11 -14.65 4.59
C ALA A 134 -2.98 -13.43 4.89
N ILE A 135 -3.06 -12.52 3.93
CA ILE A 135 -3.81 -11.27 4.03
C ILE A 135 -4.69 -11.18 2.80
N CYS A 136 -5.98 -10.95 3.01
CA CYS A 136 -6.93 -10.67 1.94
C CYS A 136 -7.93 -9.61 2.39
N GLY A 137 -8.45 -8.85 1.44
CA GLY A 137 -9.46 -7.84 1.72
C GLY A 137 -10.37 -7.62 0.50
N PRO A 138 -11.67 -7.91 0.63
CA PRO A 138 -12.64 -7.55 -0.40
C PRO A 138 -12.89 -6.03 -0.38
N GLY A 139 -12.91 -5.41 -1.55
CA GLY A 139 -13.19 -3.99 -1.79
C GLY A 139 -13.72 -3.78 -3.21
N THR A 140 -13.20 -2.79 -3.95
CA THR A 140 -13.48 -2.66 -5.39
C THR A 140 -13.00 -3.89 -6.18
N GLY A 141 -11.92 -4.52 -5.71
CA GLY A 141 -11.46 -5.84 -6.14
C GLY A 141 -11.17 -6.73 -4.92
N LEU A 142 -10.44 -7.82 -5.12
CA LEU A 142 -9.95 -8.67 -4.04
C LEU A 142 -8.44 -8.58 -4.00
N GLY A 143 -7.91 -7.79 -3.06
CA GLY A 143 -6.46 -7.71 -2.90
C GLY A 143 -5.95 -8.80 -1.97
N THR A 144 -4.72 -9.24 -2.22
CA THR A 144 -4.08 -10.32 -1.48
C THR A 144 -2.60 -10.03 -1.26
N ALA A 145 -2.07 -10.46 -0.12
CA ALA A 145 -0.63 -10.52 0.13
C ALA A 145 -0.34 -11.64 1.12
N SER A 146 0.93 -11.97 1.29
CA SER A 146 1.37 -12.86 2.37
C SER A 146 2.69 -12.38 2.94
N ILE A 147 2.93 -12.71 4.21
CA ILE A 147 4.23 -12.49 4.86
C ILE A 147 4.72 -13.79 5.46
N SER A 148 6.02 -13.99 5.42
CA SER A 148 6.68 -15.15 6.02
C SER A 148 7.86 -14.68 6.88
N PRO A 149 8.09 -15.26 8.07
CA PRO A 149 9.27 -14.94 8.86
C PRO A 149 10.54 -15.34 8.10
N ASN A 150 11.54 -14.48 8.10
CA ASN A 150 12.81 -14.74 7.40
C ASN A 150 13.87 -15.48 8.25
N GLY A 151 13.52 -15.89 9.47
CA GLY A 151 14.44 -16.53 10.42
C GLY A 151 15.36 -15.58 11.19
N CYS A 152 15.39 -14.30 10.85
CA CYS A 152 16.22 -13.26 11.49
C CYS A 152 15.39 -12.22 12.25
N GLY A 153 14.15 -12.56 12.60
CA GLY A 153 13.23 -11.64 13.29
C GLY A 153 12.62 -10.56 12.38
N GLN A 154 12.70 -10.72 11.06
CA GLN A 154 12.04 -9.84 10.10
C GLN A 154 11.02 -10.63 9.27
N TRP A 155 10.14 -9.89 8.61
CA TRP A 155 9.11 -10.44 7.73
C TRP A 155 9.49 -10.21 6.28
N LEU A 156 9.43 -11.27 5.48
CA LEU A 156 9.48 -11.20 4.02
C LEU A 156 8.06 -11.03 3.50
N THR A 157 7.82 -9.94 2.79
CA THR A 157 6.55 -9.72 2.08
C THR A 157 6.58 -10.42 0.74
N ILE A 158 5.52 -11.16 0.45
CA ILE A 158 5.26 -11.84 -0.81
C ILE A 158 4.04 -11.16 -1.43
N ASN A 159 4.27 -10.37 -2.47
CA ASN A 159 3.21 -9.77 -3.28
C ASN A 159 2.61 -10.84 -4.22
N GLY A 160 1.34 -10.67 -4.58
CA GLY A 160 0.68 -11.55 -5.53
C GLY A 160 -0.76 -11.16 -5.83
N GLU A 161 -1.22 -11.61 -6.99
CA GLU A 161 -2.57 -11.36 -7.53
C GLU A 161 -3.52 -12.52 -7.20
N GLY A 162 -3.47 -13.02 -5.96
CA GLY A 162 -4.28 -14.16 -5.51
C GLY A 162 -5.79 -13.93 -5.60
N GLY A 163 -6.24 -12.68 -5.72
CA GLY A 163 -7.65 -12.37 -5.99
C GLY A 163 -8.11 -12.65 -7.43
N HIS A 164 -7.19 -12.93 -8.35
CA HIS A 164 -7.47 -13.24 -9.76
C HIS A 164 -7.46 -14.74 -10.07
N VAL A 165 -7.33 -15.61 -9.06
CA VAL A 165 -7.44 -17.07 -9.24
C VAL A 165 -8.87 -17.48 -9.56
N ASP A 166 -9.03 -18.63 -10.20
CA ASP A 166 -10.36 -19.17 -10.51
C ASP A 166 -11.15 -19.48 -9.22
N TYR A 167 -12.44 -19.18 -9.24
CA TYR A 167 -13.35 -19.59 -8.18
C TYR A 167 -13.60 -21.11 -8.26
N ALA A 168 -13.28 -21.83 -7.17
CA ALA A 168 -13.38 -23.28 -7.08
C ALA A 168 -14.51 -23.70 -6.12
N PRO A 169 -15.77 -23.82 -6.59
CA PRO A 169 -16.92 -24.18 -5.74
C PRO A 169 -16.81 -25.63 -5.23
N THR A 170 -17.27 -25.86 -4.01
CA THR A 170 -17.14 -27.14 -3.28
C THR A 170 -18.46 -27.76 -2.82
N ASP A 171 -19.56 -27.00 -2.86
CA ASP A 171 -20.91 -27.49 -2.56
C ASP A 171 -21.97 -27.01 -3.57
N GLU A 172 -23.21 -27.48 -3.42
CA GLU A 172 -24.32 -27.15 -4.32
C GLU A 172 -24.69 -25.66 -4.33
N VAL A 173 -24.51 -24.97 -3.20
CA VAL A 173 -24.79 -23.52 -3.11
C VAL A 173 -23.71 -22.75 -3.86
N GLU A 174 -22.44 -23.09 -3.64
CA GLU A 174 -21.29 -22.52 -4.32
C GLU A 174 -21.33 -22.77 -5.84
N LEU A 175 -21.73 -23.98 -6.26
CA LEU A 175 -21.94 -24.32 -7.67
C LEU A 175 -23.07 -23.50 -8.30
N ALA A 176 -24.18 -23.31 -7.58
CA ALA A 176 -25.28 -22.46 -8.07
C ALA A 176 -24.83 -21.00 -8.25
N ILE A 177 -24.02 -20.47 -7.33
CA ILE A 177 -23.40 -19.12 -7.46
C ILE A 177 -22.46 -19.08 -8.67
N PHE A 178 -21.58 -20.08 -8.82
CA PHE A 178 -20.67 -20.17 -9.96
C PHE A 178 -21.44 -20.13 -11.28
N HIS A 179 -22.44 -20.99 -11.44
CA HIS A 179 -23.30 -21.02 -12.62
C HIS A 179 -24.01 -19.69 -12.86
N PHE A 180 -24.53 -19.05 -11.80
CA PHE A 180 -25.16 -17.73 -11.93
C PHE A 180 -24.18 -16.68 -12.48
N LEU A 181 -22.94 -16.65 -11.98
CA LEU A 181 -21.91 -15.70 -12.41
C LEU A 181 -21.40 -15.97 -13.83
N THR A 182 -21.35 -17.24 -14.26
CA THR A 182 -20.84 -17.62 -15.59
C THR A 182 -21.90 -17.68 -16.68
N ASN A 183 -23.19 -17.76 -16.35
CA ASN A 183 -24.28 -17.91 -17.33
C ASN A 183 -24.78 -16.59 -17.92
N THR A 184 -24.22 -15.45 -17.54
CA THR A 184 -24.46 -14.16 -18.20
C THR A 184 -23.69 -14.10 -19.53
N ASN A 185 -24.29 -14.66 -20.58
CA ASN A 185 -24.11 -14.25 -21.98
C ASN A 185 -25.37 -13.54 -22.47
#